data_AF-A0A845MQI3-F1
#
_entry.id   AF-A0A845MQI3-F1
#
_cell.length_a   1.000
_cell.length_b   1.000
_cell.length_c   1.000
_cell.angle_alpha   90.00
_cell.angle_beta   90.00
_cell.angle_gamma   90.00
#
_symmetry.space_group_name_H-M   'P 1'
#
loop_
_entity.id
_entity.type
_entity.pdbx_description
1 polymer ?
#
loop_
_entity_poly.entity_id
_entity_poly.type
_entity_poly.pdbx_seq_one_letter_code
_entity_poly.pdbx_strand_id
1 'polypeptide(L)'
;MAHGPSGTAPIDWPALVFDPAFMAGLERMAARRFVQPVLAEEACTAMLEALSEHDWASLQSFTGKSSPSTFAYAVAGRAMEDFARRRFGRPRPPQWLLAMGQGWVKLWRMLCLERQWPETIKTRLATEFRDGLISDAIREIKQRIPRCGEPGFSECCVTELGLDTLPDDRGGSLDASFQKAQREQALALMATLLNANPGEADRSSCPSNEEQALAGLAASLSLSEDDRLLLALHYEDGLASRRIAELTGSSAATVQRRLQGLRQRLQTALADMGMTDDGEATVENGQ
;
A
#
# COMPACT_ATOMS: atom_id res chain seq x y z
N MET A 1 -35.68 1.02 36.74
CA MET A 1 -34.40 1.64 36.34
C MET A 1 -33.30 0.67 36.73
N ALA A 2 -32.36 0.36 35.84
CA ALA A 2 -31.27 -0.57 36.11
C ALA A 2 -29.97 -0.02 35.51
N HIS A 3 -29.10 0.53 36.36
CA HIS A 3 -27.75 0.92 35.96
C HIS A 3 -26.83 -0.29 36.14
N GLY A 4 -26.48 -0.95 35.03
CA GLY A 4 -25.43 -1.96 35.03
C GLY A 4 -24.04 -1.30 35.16
N PRO A 5 -23.13 -1.82 35.98
CA PRO A 5 -21.79 -1.26 36.14
C PRO A 5 -20.91 -1.63 34.94
N SER A 6 -20.81 -0.74 33.95
CA SER A 6 -19.83 -0.85 32.85
C SER A 6 -18.41 -0.48 33.32
N GLY A 7 -17.91 -1.19 34.32
CA GLY A 7 -16.60 -0.98 34.92
C GLY A 7 -15.48 -1.61 34.09
N THR A 8 -15.03 -0.92 33.06
CA THR A 8 -13.67 -1.16 32.52
C THR A 8 -12.64 -0.84 33.61
N ALA A 9 -11.64 -1.70 33.78
CA ALA A 9 -10.55 -1.44 34.72
C ALA A 9 -9.85 -0.10 34.38
N PRO A 10 -9.38 0.67 35.38
CA PRO A 10 -8.67 1.91 35.13
C PRO A 10 -7.41 1.64 34.31
N ILE A 11 -7.27 2.34 33.19
CA ILE A 11 -6.13 2.22 32.28
C ILE A 11 -5.02 3.15 32.78
N ASP A 12 -3.82 2.61 32.96
CA ASP A 12 -2.62 3.39 33.23
C ASP A 12 -2.15 4.08 31.93
N TRP A 13 -2.74 5.24 31.64
CA TRP A 13 -2.37 6.05 30.48
C TRP A 13 -0.92 6.55 30.54
N PRO A 14 -0.34 6.99 31.68
CA PRO A 14 1.10 7.25 31.80
C PRO A 14 1.97 6.07 31.33
N ALA A 15 1.74 4.87 31.86
CA ALA A 15 2.54 3.70 31.51
C ALA A 15 2.38 3.27 30.05
N LEU A 16 1.20 3.49 29.45
CA LEU A 16 0.96 3.21 28.04
C LEU A 16 1.61 4.25 27.12
N VAL A 17 1.53 5.54 27.43
CA VAL A 17 2.05 6.60 26.56
C VAL A 17 3.56 6.71 26.63
N PHE A 18 4.16 6.49 27.81
CA PHE A 18 5.61 6.47 27.98
C PHE A 18 6.26 5.09 27.73
N ASP A 19 5.49 4.11 27.21
CA ASP A 19 6.08 2.87 26.69
C ASP A 19 7.00 3.17 25.48
N PRO A 20 8.24 2.64 25.43
CA PRO A 20 9.17 2.92 24.34
C PRO A 20 8.66 2.56 22.93
N ALA A 21 7.82 1.53 22.79
CA ALA A 21 7.26 1.16 21.48
C ALA A 21 6.08 2.06 21.08
N PHE A 22 5.33 2.62 22.04
CA PHE A 22 4.34 3.66 21.79
C PHE A 22 5.02 4.99 21.38
N MET A 23 6.05 5.42 22.12
CA MET A 23 6.87 6.60 21.81
C MET A 23 7.47 6.50 20.40
N ALA A 24 8.15 5.39 20.08
CA ALA A 24 8.66 5.14 18.73
C ALA A 24 7.53 5.01 17.67
N GLY A 25 6.29 4.74 18.07
CA GLY A 25 5.11 4.81 17.22
C GLY A 25 4.69 6.25 16.88
N LEU A 26 4.71 7.15 17.85
CA LEU A 26 4.48 8.59 17.66
C LEU A 26 5.54 9.22 16.76
N GLU A 27 6.82 8.95 17.02
CA GLU A 27 7.95 9.42 16.21
C GLU A 27 7.80 8.98 14.75
N ARG A 28 7.54 7.67 14.51
CA ARG A 28 7.27 7.14 13.17
C ARG A 28 6.03 7.77 12.53
N MET A 29 5.02 8.16 13.31
CA MET A 29 3.82 8.82 12.78
C MET A 29 4.11 10.27 12.36
N ALA A 30 4.87 11.01 13.16
CA ALA A 30 5.32 12.36 12.82
C ALA A 30 6.27 12.36 11.61
N ALA A 31 7.24 11.44 11.55
CA ALA A 31 8.16 11.30 10.42
C ALA A 31 7.49 10.85 9.11
N ARG A 32 6.31 10.19 9.17
CA ARG A 32 5.48 9.96 7.97
C ARG A 32 4.73 11.22 7.51
N ARG A 33 4.51 12.19 8.42
CA ARG A 33 3.69 13.39 8.17
C ARG A 33 4.52 14.63 7.81
N PHE A 34 5.74 14.74 8.31
CA PHE A 34 6.66 15.86 8.10
C PHE A 34 8.01 15.36 7.58
N VAL A 35 8.50 15.95 6.50
CA VAL A 35 9.79 15.59 5.87
C VAL A 35 10.98 16.20 6.61
N GLN A 36 10.75 17.32 7.30
CA GLN A 36 11.78 18.01 8.08
C GLN A 36 11.83 17.39 9.50
N PRO A 37 12.98 16.87 9.96
CA PRO A 37 13.06 16.15 11.24
C PRO A 37 12.67 17.03 12.43
N VAL A 38 13.07 18.30 12.44
CA VAL A 38 12.69 19.28 13.47
C VAL A 38 11.17 19.45 13.57
N LEU A 39 10.45 19.45 12.44
CA LEU A 39 8.97 19.52 12.45
C LEU A 39 8.33 18.22 12.94
N ALA A 40 8.97 17.06 12.72
CA ALA A 40 8.51 15.80 13.27
C ALA A 40 8.73 15.73 14.80
N GLU A 41 9.84 16.29 15.31
CA GLU A 41 10.13 16.43 16.75
C GLU A 41 9.19 17.43 17.44
N GLU A 42 8.97 18.61 16.84
CA GLU A 42 7.94 19.59 17.29
C GLU A 42 6.55 18.94 17.34
N ALA A 43 6.17 18.20 16.29
CA ALA A 43 4.88 17.50 16.24
C ALA A 43 4.77 16.37 17.26
N CYS A 44 5.84 15.61 17.52
CA CYS A 44 5.86 14.57 18.53
C CYS A 44 5.65 15.16 19.93
N THR A 45 6.32 16.26 20.23
CA THR A 45 6.13 17.04 21.46
C THR A 45 4.69 17.51 21.61
N ALA A 46 4.12 18.13 20.56
CA ALA A 46 2.74 18.62 20.56
C ALA A 46 1.68 17.49 20.68
N MET A 47 1.99 16.26 20.27
CA MET A 47 1.15 15.09 20.53
C MET A 47 1.19 14.69 22.01
N LEU A 48 2.38 14.65 22.61
CA LEU A 48 2.56 14.26 24.02
C LEU A 48 1.92 15.27 24.98
N GLU A 49 2.03 16.57 24.68
CA GLU A 49 1.31 17.62 25.40
C GLU A 49 -0.20 17.38 25.38
N ALA A 50 -0.80 17.16 24.20
CA ALA A 50 -2.25 16.94 24.05
C ALA A 50 -2.76 15.58 24.59
N LEU A 51 -1.89 14.58 24.70
CA LEU A 51 -2.20 13.31 25.36
C LEU A 51 -2.22 13.46 26.90
N SER A 52 -1.26 14.21 27.45
CA SER A 52 -1.10 14.41 28.90
C SER A 52 -1.92 15.57 29.48
N GLU A 53 -2.49 16.43 28.62
CA GLU A 53 -3.30 17.58 28.99
C GLU A 53 -4.42 17.23 29.98
N HIS A 54 -4.51 18.04 31.06
CA HIS A 54 -5.48 17.90 32.14
C HIS A 54 -5.55 16.48 32.77
N ASP A 55 -4.39 15.87 33.04
CA ASP A 55 -4.28 14.52 33.62
C ASP A 55 -4.96 13.46 32.72
N TRP A 56 -4.55 13.45 31.45
CA TRP A 56 -5.00 12.49 30.43
C TRP A 56 -6.50 12.57 30.13
N ALA A 57 -7.16 13.72 30.38
CA ALA A 57 -8.60 13.88 30.23
C ALA A 57 -9.11 13.55 28.81
N SER A 58 -8.29 13.79 27.78
CA SER A 58 -8.59 13.38 26.40
C SER A 58 -8.72 11.85 26.26
N LEU A 59 -7.86 11.09 26.95
CA LEU A 59 -7.85 9.63 26.95
C LEU A 59 -8.89 9.00 27.90
N GLN A 60 -9.26 9.69 28.98
CA GLN A 60 -10.34 9.26 29.88
C GLN A 60 -11.71 9.11 29.16
N SER A 61 -11.88 9.70 27.97
CA SER A 61 -13.07 9.54 27.11
C SER A 61 -13.18 8.19 26.39
N PHE A 62 -12.25 7.26 26.61
CA PHE A 62 -12.22 5.93 26.01
C PHE A 62 -13.46 5.08 26.34
N THR A 63 -14.01 4.39 25.34
CA THR A 63 -15.26 3.61 25.45
C THR A 63 -15.11 2.11 25.12
N GLY A 64 -13.89 1.57 25.12
CA GLY A 64 -13.65 0.13 24.91
C GLY A 64 -13.89 -0.41 23.49
N LYS A 65 -14.12 0.46 22.50
CA LYS A 65 -14.43 0.08 21.10
C LYS A 65 -13.20 -0.29 20.24
N SER A 66 -12.00 -0.14 20.81
CA SER A 66 -10.70 -0.48 20.21
C SER A 66 -9.76 -0.94 21.33
N SER A 67 -8.49 -1.23 21.02
CA SER A 67 -7.49 -1.23 22.10
C SER A 67 -7.27 0.20 22.64
N PRO A 68 -6.72 0.34 23.86
CA PRO A 68 -6.25 1.63 24.36
C PRO A 68 -5.13 2.26 23.50
N SER A 69 -4.23 1.45 22.93
CA SER A 69 -3.15 1.94 22.03
C SER A 69 -3.72 2.59 20.78
N THR A 70 -4.66 1.93 20.09
CA THR A 70 -5.34 2.46 18.90
C THR A 70 -6.08 3.75 19.22
N PHE A 71 -6.70 3.87 20.40
CA PHE A 71 -7.37 5.08 20.82
C PHE A 71 -6.40 6.23 21.09
N ALA A 72 -5.32 5.98 21.83
CA ALA A 72 -4.28 6.98 22.10
C ALA A 72 -3.62 7.47 20.80
N TYR A 73 -3.28 6.58 19.85
CA TYR A 73 -2.82 6.97 18.52
C TYR A 73 -3.84 7.81 17.74
N ALA A 74 -5.14 7.51 17.85
CA ALA A 74 -6.19 8.28 17.19
C ALA A 74 -6.41 9.68 17.82
N VAL A 75 -6.11 9.86 19.10
CA VAL A 75 -6.06 11.18 19.76
C VAL A 75 -4.79 11.93 19.35
N ALA A 76 -3.63 11.27 19.40
CA ALA A 76 -2.35 11.84 18.98
C ALA A 76 -2.37 12.30 17.51
N GLY A 77 -2.91 11.51 16.59
CA GLY A 77 -3.03 11.87 15.17
C GLY A 77 -3.89 13.12 14.93
N ARG A 78 -4.88 13.39 15.80
CA ARG A 78 -5.65 14.65 15.77
C ARG A 78 -4.81 15.82 16.28
N ALA A 79 -4.11 15.64 17.39
CA ALA A 79 -3.20 16.66 17.94
C ALA A 79 -2.07 17.04 16.95
N MET A 80 -1.54 16.07 16.21
CA MET A 80 -0.57 16.27 15.13
C MET A 80 -1.14 17.13 13.98
N GLU A 81 -2.36 16.84 13.54
CA GLU A 81 -3.05 17.65 12.53
C GLU A 81 -3.40 19.05 13.06
N ASP A 82 -3.77 19.20 14.34
CA ASP A 82 -4.04 20.50 14.94
C ASP A 82 -2.75 21.29 15.27
N PHE A 83 -1.60 20.62 15.44
CA PHE A 83 -0.27 21.25 15.35
C PHE A 83 -0.01 21.76 13.92
N ALA A 84 -0.17 20.92 12.90
CA ALA A 84 0.00 21.34 11.50
C ALA A 84 -0.92 22.52 11.12
N ARG A 85 -2.19 22.49 11.56
CA ARG A 85 -3.17 23.56 11.33
C ARG A 85 -2.82 24.86 12.04
N ARG A 86 -2.23 24.80 13.24
CA ARG A 86 -1.70 25.99 13.94
C ARG A 86 -0.43 26.53 13.27
N ARG A 87 0.45 25.65 12.82
CA ARG A 87 1.79 25.99 12.30
C ARG A 87 1.79 26.49 10.85
N PHE A 88 0.88 25.96 10.01
CA PHE A 88 0.82 26.23 8.57
C PHE A 88 -0.56 26.76 8.12
N GLY A 89 -1.65 26.38 8.80
CA GLY A 89 -3.03 26.82 8.51
C GLY A 89 -3.92 25.71 7.95
N ARG A 90 -5.00 26.11 7.25
CA ARG A 90 -5.79 25.18 6.41
C ARG A 90 -5.42 25.38 4.94
N PRO A 91 -4.81 24.38 4.29
CA PRO A 91 -4.61 24.41 2.39
C PRO A 91 -5.80 25.06 1.66
N ARG A 92 -5.49 25.65 0.51
CA ARG A 92 -6.43 26.36 -0.35
C ARG A 92 -5.98 26.17 -1.79
N PRO A 93 -6.89 25.90 -2.74
CA PRO A 93 -6.52 25.84 -4.14
C PRO A 93 -5.96 27.20 -4.59
N PRO A 94 -4.85 27.24 -5.32
CA PRO A 94 -4.39 28.42 -6.06
C PRO A 94 -5.52 29.11 -6.84
N GLN A 95 -5.48 30.45 -6.92
CA GLN A 95 -6.54 31.23 -7.58
C GLN A 95 -6.80 30.82 -9.04
N TRP A 96 -5.77 30.36 -9.77
CA TRP A 96 -5.93 29.87 -11.13
C TRP A 96 -6.75 28.57 -11.21
N LEU A 97 -6.67 27.69 -10.20
CA LEU A 97 -7.50 26.49 -10.10
C LEU A 97 -8.95 26.83 -9.74
N LEU A 98 -9.16 27.84 -8.90
CA LEU A 98 -10.51 28.38 -8.63
C LEU A 98 -11.14 28.98 -9.90
N ALA A 99 -10.37 29.69 -10.71
CA ALA A 99 -10.83 30.25 -11.98
C ALA A 99 -11.15 29.18 -13.04
N MET A 100 -10.45 28.03 -13.02
CA MET A 100 -10.75 26.87 -13.86
C MET A 100 -11.97 26.04 -13.38
N GLY A 101 -12.49 26.31 -12.18
CA GLY A 101 -13.71 25.70 -11.64
C GLY A 101 -13.49 24.45 -10.76
N GLN A 102 -14.60 23.95 -10.20
CA GLN A 102 -14.55 22.96 -9.11
C GLN A 102 -13.91 21.62 -9.48
N GLY A 103 -14.07 21.15 -10.72
CA GLY A 103 -13.41 19.92 -11.19
C GLY A 103 -11.88 20.00 -11.12
N TRP A 104 -11.30 21.16 -11.40
CA TRP A 104 -9.86 21.41 -11.26
C TRP A 104 -9.42 21.51 -9.79
N VAL A 105 -10.23 22.11 -8.93
CA VAL A 105 -10.00 22.14 -7.48
C VAL A 105 -10.04 20.72 -6.88
N LYS A 106 -10.99 19.89 -7.32
CA LYS A 106 -11.12 18.49 -6.92
C LYS A 106 -9.94 17.65 -7.43
N LEU A 107 -9.56 17.82 -8.70
CA LEU A 107 -8.38 17.21 -9.30
C LEU A 107 -7.08 17.55 -8.54
N TRP A 108 -6.85 18.84 -8.24
CA TRP A 108 -5.71 19.29 -7.44
C TRP A 108 -5.67 18.67 -6.04
N ARG A 109 -6.83 18.59 -5.37
CA ARG A 109 -6.96 17.95 -4.05
C ARG A 109 -6.57 16.47 -4.13
N MET A 110 -7.18 15.73 -5.06
CA MET A 110 -6.95 14.30 -5.21
C MET A 110 -5.50 13.97 -5.61
N LEU A 111 -4.91 14.76 -6.51
CA LEU A 111 -3.55 14.57 -7.02
C LEU A 111 -2.47 15.02 -6.03
N CYS A 112 -2.59 16.23 -5.47
CA CYS A 112 -1.51 16.86 -4.72
C CYS A 112 -1.63 16.69 -3.20
N LEU A 113 -2.84 16.57 -2.64
CA LEU A 113 -3.06 16.44 -1.18
C LEU A 113 -3.37 15.00 -0.78
N GLU A 114 -4.35 14.37 -1.44
CA GLU A 114 -4.75 12.98 -1.19
C GLU A 114 -3.80 11.96 -1.86
N ARG A 115 -2.84 12.44 -2.68
CA ARG A 115 -1.76 11.68 -3.33
C ARG A 115 -2.24 10.46 -4.14
N GLN A 116 -3.43 10.55 -4.73
CA GLN A 116 -4.05 9.45 -5.47
C GLN A 116 -3.38 9.24 -6.84
N TRP A 117 -3.37 7.99 -7.29
CA TRP A 117 -2.81 7.61 -8.60
C TRP A 117 -3.61 8.23 -9.76
N PRO A 118 -2.95 8.74 -10.82
CA PRO A 118 -3.61 9.35 -11.98
C PRO A 118 -4.75 8.52 -12.57
N GLU A 119 -4.62 7.20 -12.62
CA GLU A 119 -5.66 6.32 -13.17
C GLU A 119 -6.90 6.23 -12.26
N THR A 120 -6.70 6.15 -10.94
CA THR A 120 -7.79 6.24 -9.96
C THR A 120 -8.52 7.59 -10.04
N ILE A 121 -7.77 8.67 -10.28
CA ILE A 121 -8.32 10.02 -10.46
C ILE A 121 -9.13 10.10 -11.76
N LYS A 122 -8.62 9.59 -12.89
CA LYS A 122 -9.36 9.53 -14.16
C LYS A 122 -10.70 8.83 -14.00
N THR A 123 -10.72 7.62 -13.43
CA THR A 123 -11.96 6.86 -13.19
C THR A 123 -12.94 7.60 -12.28
N ARG A 124 -12.45 8.31 -11.25
CA ARG A 124 -13.29 9.08 -10.31
C ARG A 124 -13.80 10.43 -10.84
N LEU A 125 -13.19 10.97 -11.90
CA LEU A 125 -13.53 12.28 -12.50
C LEU A 125 -14.01 12.20 -13.96
N ALA A 126 -14.22 10.99 -14.49
CA ALA A 126 -14.66 10.73 -15.88
C ALA A 126 -16.02 11.38 -16.24
N THR A 127 -16.83 11.77 -15.26
CA THR A 127 -18.09 12.51 -15.46
C THR A 127 -17.95 14.03 -15.33
N GLU A 128 -16.84 14.54 -14.79
CA GLU A 128 -16.57 15.97 -14.56
C GLU A 128 -15.65 16.58 -15.62
N PHE A 129 -14.90 15.74 -16.34
CA PHE A 129 -14.04 16.11 -17.46
C PHE A 129 -14.45 15.34 -18.71
N ARG A 130 -14.15 15.88 -19.90
CA ARG A 130 -14.25 15.12 -21.15
C ARG A 130 -13.04 14.20 -21.29
N ASP A 131 -13.19 13.11 -22.04
CA ASP A 131 -12.11 12.16 -22.32
C ASP A 131 -10.82 12.86 -22.80
N GLY A 132 -9.68 12.33 -22.37
CA GLY A 132 -8.35 12.90 -22.60
C GLY A 132 -7.98 14.07 -21.67
N LEU A 133 -8.89 15.03 -21.43
CA LEU A 133 -8.57 16.30 -20.77
C LEU A 133 -8.05 16.17 -19.33
N ILE A 134 -8.37 15.08 -18.62
CA ILE A 134 -7.84 14.81 -17.27
C ILE A 134 -6.31 14.68 -17.32
N SER A 135 -5.76 14.02 -18.35
CA SER A 135 -4.31 13.83 -18.51
C SER A 135 -3.59 15.17 -18.74
N ASP A 136 -4.20 16.05 -19.54
CA ASP A 136 -3.67 17.39 -19.80
C ASP A 136 -3.74 18.28 -18.54
N ALA A 137 -4.84 18.22 -17.79
CA ALA A 137 -5.01 18.96 -16.54
C ALA A 137 -4.04 18.47 -15.44
N ILE A 138 -3.78 17.15 -15.34
CA ILE A 138 -2.74 16.59 -14.46
C ILE A 138 -1.35 17.11 -14.85
N ARG A 139 -1.04 17.16 -16.16
CA ARG A 139 0.23 17.70 -16.66
C ARG A 139 0.39 19.18 -16.32
N GLU A 140 -0.64 19.99 -16.54
CA GLU A 140 -0.62 21.43 -16.23
C GLU A 140 -0.52 21.69 -14.72
N ILE A 141 -1.21 20.93 -13.86
CA ILE A 141 -1.06 21.02 -12.40
C ILE A 141 0.38 20.71 -11.99
N LYS A 142 0.99 19.62 -12.48
CA LYS A 142 2.39 19.30 -12.15
C LYS A 142 3.39 20.33 -12.68
N GLN A 143 3.16 20.92 -13.85
CA GLN A 143 4.00 22.00 -14.39
C GLN A 143 3.91 23.29 -13.58
N ARG A 144 2.70 23.69 -13.14
CA ARG A 144 2.49 24.91 -12.34
C ARG A 144 2.74 24.72 -10.84
N ILE A 145 2.81 23.47 -10.36
CA ILE A 145 3.01 23.10 -8.96
C ILE A 145 4.05 21.96 -8.91
N PRO A 146 5.37 22.27 -8.99
CA PRO A 146 6.41 21.27 -9.21
C PRO A 146 6.44 20.13 -8.17
N ARG A 147 6.12 20.44 -6.90
CA ARG A 147 6.11 19.48 -5.79
C ARG A 147 4.77 18.76 -5.56
N CYS A 148 3.81 18.87 -6.49
CA CYS A 148 2.47 18.29 -6.34
C CYS A 148 2.51 16.76 -6.11
N GLY A 149 2.05 16.33 -4.93
CA GLY A 149 1.95 14.91 -4.55
C GLY A 149 3.19 14.34 -3.84
N GLU A 150 4.25 15.14 -3.68
CA GLU A 150 5.42 14.76 -2.89
C GLU A 150 5.08 14.61 -1.39
N PRO A 151 5.85 13.80 -0.64
CA PRO A 151 5.92 13.90 0.82
C PRO A 151 6.19 15.36 1.24
N GLY A 152 5.50 15.81 2.29
CA GLY A 152 5.64 17.19 2.79
C GLY A 152 5.03 18.28 1.89
N PHE A 153 4.43 17.97 0.73
CA PHE A 153 3.70 18.98 -0.04
C PHE A 153 2.56 19.63 0.78
N SER A 154 1.94 18.84 1.66
CA SER A 154 0.92 19.26 2.63
C SER A 154 1.47 19.96 3.90
N GLU A 155 2.75 20.35 3.90
CA GLU A 155 3.33 21.33 4.85
C GLU A 155 3.19 22.76 4.30
N CYS A 156 3.51 22.97 3.02
CA CYS A 156 3.47 24.29 2.37
C CYS A 156 2.13 24.61 1.70
N CYS A 157 1.46 23.61 1.10
CA CYS A 157 0.05 23.72 0.76
C CYS A 157 -0.78 23.22 1.94
N VAL A 158 -1.77 24.01 2.37
CA VAL A 158 -2.74 23.68 3.51
C VAL A 158 -5.53 22.51 3.26
N THR A 159 -6.41 21.95 4.16
CA THR A 159 -6.61 20.49 4.42
C THR A 159 -7.84 19.98 3.62
N GLU A 160 -8.06 18.68 3.39
CA GLU A 160 -8.12 17.58 4.37
C GLU A 160 -7.77 16.20 3.76
N LEU A 161 -8.00 15.13 4.55
CA LEU A 161 -7.65 13.70 4.36
C LEU A 161 -6.15 13.35 4.51
N GLY A 162 -5.78 12.15 4.98
CA GLY A 162 -6.61 11.01 5.40
C GLY A 162 -5.95 10.15 6.49
N LEU A 163 -6.76 9.48 7.31
CA LEU A 163 -6.34 8.60 8.41
C LEU A 163 -6.45 7.13 7.96
N ASP A 164 -5.54 6.71 7.08
CA ASP A 164 -5.39 5.33 6.64
C ASP A 164 -4.01 4.80 7.10
N THR A 165 -3.97 3.57 7.63
CA THR A 165 -2.81 2.92 8.29
C THR A 165 -2.36 3.51 9.63
N LEU A 166 -2.91 2.96 10.73
CA LEU A 166 -2.35 3.10 12.08
C LEU A 166 -1.21 2.08 12.30
N PRO A 167 -0.29 2.29 13.27
CA PRO A 167 0.84 1.37 13.50
C PRO A 167 0.48 -0.06 13.94
N ASP A 168 -0.77 -0.32 14.32
CA ASP A 168 -1.32 -1.65 14.68
C ASP A 168 -2.10 -2.32 13.53
N ASP A 169 -2.23 -1.70 12.36
CA ASP A 169 -2.94 -2.30 11.22
C ASP A 169 -2.19 -3.53 10.69
N ARG A 170 -2.75 -4.71 10.96
CA ARG A 170 -2.46 -5.96 10.22
C ARG A 170 -3.13 -5.98 8.83
N GLY A 171 -3.52 -4.81 8.31
CA GLY A 171 -3.97 -4.64 6.93
C GLY A 171 -2.79 -4.75 5.98
N GLY A 172 -2.97 -5.49 4.88
CA GLY A 172 -1.94 -5.58 3.84
C GLY A 172 -1.62 -4.19 3.27
N SER A 173 -0.33 -3.86 3.19
CA SER A 173 0.17 -2.62 2.58
C SER A 173 -0.44 -2.38 1.19
N LEU A 174 -0.48 -1.13 0.75
CA LEU A 174 -0.72 -0.80 -0.67
C LEU A 174 0.23 -1.61 -1.58
N ASP A 175 1.45 -1.84 -1.13
CA ASP A 175 2.43 -2.71 -1.80
C ASP A 175 1.96 -4.17 -1.89
N ALA A 176 1.32 -4.72 -0.84
CA ALA A 176 0.70 -6.04 -0.89
C ALA A 176 -0.53 -6.07 -1.82
N SER A 177 -1.26 -4.97 -1.98
CA SER A 177 -2.34 -4.86 -2.96
C SER A 177 -1.83 -4.75 -4.40
N PHE A 178 -0.68 -4.10 -4.61
CA PHE A 178 0.01 -4.02 -5.90
C PHE A 178 0.61 -5.38 -6.28
N GLN A 179 1.37 -6.01 -5.37
CA GLN A 179 1.85 -7.39 -5.51
C GLN A 179 0.70 -8.38 -5.75
N LYS A 180 -0.48 -8.17 -5.13
CA LYS A 180 -1.68 -8.98 -5.41
C LYS A 180 -2.17 -8.78 -6.84
N ALA A 181 -2.34 -7.54 -7.31
CA ALA A 181 -2.79 -7.26 -8.67
C ALA A 181 -1.80 -7.78 -9.73
N GLN A 182 -0.49 -7.58 -9.50
CA GLN A 182 0.58 -8.10 -10.34
C GLN A 182 0.60 -9.64 -10.34
N ARG A 183 0.31 -10.28 -9.20
CA ARG A 183 0.13 -11.73 -9.08
C ARG A 183 -1.13 -12.22 -9.80
N GLU A 184 -2.25 -11.51 -9.72
CA GLU A 184 -3.49 -11.83 -10.46
C GLU A 184 -3.27 -11.72 -11.98
N GLN A 185 -2.49 -10.74 -12.45
CA GLN A 185 -2.11 -10.60 -13.86
C GLN A 185 -1.12 -11.70 -14.30
N ALA A 186 -0.12 -12.02 -13.49
CA ALA A 186 0.80 -13.14 -13.75
C ALA A 186 0.08 -14.50 -13.74
N LEU A 187 -0.94 -14.66 -12.90
CA LEU A 187 -1.83 -15.81 -12.86
C LEU A 187 -2.67 -15.94 -14.12
N ALA A 188 -3.25 -14.84 -14.62
CA ALA A 188 -3.97 -14.86 -15.89
C ALA A 188 -3.07 -15.32 -17.06
N LEU A 189 -1.82 -14.84 -17.10
CA LEU A 189 -0.82 -15.26 -18.09
C LEU A 189 -0.40 -16.74 -17.92
N MET A 190 -0.23 -17.21 -16.69
CA MET A 190 0.00 -18.64 -16.41
C MET A 190 -1.19 -19.52 -16.78
N ALA A 191 -2.42 -19.06 -16.54
CA ALA A 191 -3.63 -19.79 -16.94
C ALA A 191 -3.75 -19.88 -18.47
N THR A 192 -3.38 -18.84 -19.23
CA THR A 192 -3.30 -18.94 -20.70
C THR A 192 -2.19 -19.86 -21.17
N LEU A 193 -1.02 -19.87 -20.51
CA LEU A 193 0.08 -20.82 -20.78
C LEU A 193 -0.34 -22.28 -20.55
N LEU A 194 -1.08 -22.55 -19.46
CA LEU A 194 -1.47 -23.90 -19.06
C LEU A 194 -2.68 -24.43 -19.86
N ASN A 195 -3.54 -23.55 -20.37
CA ASN A 195 -4.65 -23.93 -21.26
C ASN A 195 -4.27 -23.94 -22.76
N ALA A 196 -3.04 -23.56 -23.13
CA ALA A 196 -2.53 -23.62 -24.50
C ALA A 196 -2.25 -25.08 -24.94
N ASN A 197 -3.30 -25.87 -25.16
CA ASN A 197 -3.22 -27.21 -25.72
C ASN A 197 -2.57 -27.15 -27.13
N PRO A 198 -1.41 -27.78 -27.36
CA PRO A 198 -0.69 -27.72 -28.64
C PRO A 198 -1.33 -28.56 -29.76
N GLY A 199 -2.63 -28.85 -29.66
CA GLY A 199 -3.39 -29.74 -30.56
C GLY A 199 -4.53 -29.07 -31.34
N GLU A 200 -4.96 -27.85 -31.00
CA GLU A 200 -6.12 -27.20 -31.63
C GLU A 200 -5.79 -25.86 -32.34
N ALA A 201 -4.51 -25.51 -32.45
CA ALA A 201 -4.05 -24.29 -33.12
C ALA A 201 -3.94 -24.44 -34.66
N ASP A 202 -5.06 -24.73 -35.35
CA ASP A 202 -5.09 -24.71 -36.83
C ASP A 202 -5.78 -23.45 -37.38
N ARG A 203 -4.99 -22.60 -38.04
CA ARG A 203 -5.39 -21.51 -38.95
C ARG A 203 -6.35 -20.42 -38.41
N SER A 204 -5.78 -19.38 -37.80
CA SER A 204 -5.62 -18.06 -38.49
C SER A 204 -5.04 -16.98 -37.57
N SER A 205 -4.67 -15.83 -38.17
CA SER A 205 -3.90 -14.73 -37.56
C SER A 205 -2.40 -15.05 -37.33
N CYS A 206 -1.60 -14.00 -37.19
CA CYS A 206 -0.15 -14.08 -37.06
C CYS A 206 0.24 -14.33 -35.60
N PRO A 207 1.13 -15.29 -35.29
CA PRO A 207 1.64 -15.44 -33.94
C PRO A 207 2.45 -14.20 -33.56
N SER A 208 2.13 -13.60 -32.40
CA SER A 208 2.97 -12.56 -31.83
C SER A 208 4.28 -13.17 -31.31
N ASN A 209 5.30 -12.33 -31.09
CA ASN A 209 6.54 -12.77 -30.44
C ASN A 209 6.26 -13.38 -29.05
N GLU A 210 5.16 -12.98 -28.41
CA GLU A 210 4.71 -13.48 -27.11
C GLU A 210 4.34 -14.96 -27.19
N GLU A 211 3.49 -15.38 -28.13
CA GLU A 211 3.11 -16.81 -28.25
C GLU A 211 4.32 -17.72 -28.49
N GLN A 212 5.30 -17.26 -29.27
CA GLN A 212 6.53 -18.01 -29.53
C GLN A 212 7.46 -18.05 -28.31
N ALA A 213 7.58 -16.94 -27.57
CA ALA A 213 8.33 -16.89 -26.31
C ALA A 213 7.66 -17.77 -25.22
N LEU A 214 6.33 -17.74 -25.15
CA LEU A 214 5.54 -18.55 -24.22
C LEU A 214 5.68 -20.05 -24.52
N ALA A 215 5.65 -20.45 -25.79
CA ALA A 215 5.95 -21.82 -26.21
C ALA A 215 7.41 -22.23 -25.92
N GLY A 216 8.37 -21.33 -26.14
CA GLY A 216 9.78 -21.54 -25.80
C GLY A 216 10.02 -21.73 -24.31
N LEU A 217 9.37 -20.92 -23.46
CA LEU A 217 9.39 -21.03 -22.00
C LEU A 217 8.76 -22.35 -21.53
N ALA A 218 7.64 -22.77 -22.12
CA ALA A 218 7.01 -24.04 -21.82
C ALA A 218 7.87 -25.26 -22.23
N ALA A 219 8.72 -25.12 -23.25
CA ALA A 219 9.65 -26.15 -23.69
C ALA A 219 10.94 -26.22 -22.83
N SER A 220 11.46 -25.07 -22.37
CA SER A 220 12.63 -25.04 -21.47
C SER A 220 12.27 -25.48 -20.04
N LEU A 221 11.08 -25.10 -19.57
CA LEU A 221 10.52 -25.51 -18.28
C LEU A 221 9.93 -26.92 -18.36
N SER A 222 10.83 -27.91 -18.33
CA SER A 222 10.55 -29.33 -18.09
C SER A 222 9.96 -29.58 -16.69
N LEU A 223 8.73 -29.11 -16.47
CA LEU A 223 7.94 -29.29 -15.25
C LEU A 223 7.21 -30.63 -15.30
N SER A 224 7.44 -31.47 -14.29
CA SER A 224 6.68 -32.71 -14.10
C SER A 224 5.22 -32.42 -13.76
N GLU A 225 4.34 -33.41 -13.89
CA GLU A 225 2.92 -33.29 -13.50
C GLU A 225 2.78 -32.93 -12.01
N ASP A 226 3.63 -33.54 -11.16
CA ASP A 226 3.85 -33.18 -9.76
C ASP A 226 4.16 -31.67 -9.58
N ASP A 227 5.10 -31.13 -10.36
CA ASP A 227 5.52 -29.72 -10.26
C ASP A 227 4.42 -28.77 -10.72
N ARG A 228 3.70 -29.12 -11.79
CA ARG A 228 2.54 -28.36 -12.30
C ARG A 228 1.41 -28.31 -11.27
N LEU A 229 1.08 -29.46 -10.66
CA LEU A 229 0.08 -29.56 -9.60
C LEU A 229 0.49 -28.76 -8.35
N LEU A 230 1.76 -28.81 -7.95
CA LEU A 230 2.26 -28.00 -6.83
C LEU A 230 2.20 -26.49 -7.10
N LEU A 231 2.42 -26.07 -8.35
CA LEU A 231 2.26 -24.68 -8.76
C LEU A 231 0.77 -24.27 -8.76
N ALA A 232 -0.11 -25.03 -9.40
CA ALA A 232 -1.55 -24.77 -9.41
C ALA A 232 -2.13 -24.62 -7.99
N LEU A 233 -1.93 -25.63 -7.12
CA LEU A 233 -2.43 -25.62 -5.74
C LEU A 233 -1.89 -24.42 -4.91
N HIS A 234 -0.69 -23.92 -5.20
CA HIS A 234 -0.08 -22.81 -4.44
C HIS A 234 -0.38 -21.42 -5.01
N TYR A 235 -0.55 -21.33 -6.33
CA TYR A 235 -0.68 -20.05 -7.03
C TYR A 235 -2.13 -19.77 -7.42
N GLU A 236 -2.85 -20.73 -8.01
CA GLU A 236 -4.23 -20.60 -8.47
C GLU A 236 -5.21 -20.76 -7.30
N ASP A 237 -5.15 -21.89 -6.58
CA ASP A 237 -5.97 -22.13 -5.37
C ASP A 237 -5.47 -21.36 -4.13
N GLY A 238 -4.28 -20.75 -4.22
CA GLY A 238 -3.69 -19.94 -3.15
C GLY A 238 -3.34 -20.70 -1.86
N LEU A 239 -3.25 -22.03 -1.89
CA LEU A 239 -3.11 -22.83 -0.68
C LEU A 239 -1.75 -22.66 -0.01
N ALA A 240 -1.76 -22.64 1.33
CA ALA A 240 -0.55 -22.67 2.14
C ALA A 240 0.14 -24.04 2.08
N SER A 241 1.48 -24.07 2.11
CA SER A 241 2.29 -25.28 1.94
C SER A 241 1.96 -26.43 2.90
N ARG A 242 1.36 -26.15 4.07
CA ARG A 242 0.83 -27.17 5.00
C ARG A 242 -0.41 -27.89 4.43
N ARG A 243 -1.35 -27.14 3.85
CA ARG A 243 -2.55 -27.71 3.23
C ARG A 243 -2.23 -28.46 1.93
N ILE A 244 -1.27 -27.97 1.16
CA ILE A 244 -0.73 -28.69 -0.01
C ILE A 244 -0.07 -30.00 0.43
N ALA A 245 0.73 -29.99 1.50
CA ALA A 245 1.32 -31.18 2.09
C ALA A 245 0.28 -32.24 2.50
N GLU A 246 -0.81 -31.83 3.16
CA GLU A 246 -1.94 -32.70 3.50
C GLU A 246 -2.58 -33.34 2.25
N LEU A 247 -2.78 -32.56 1.17
CA LEU A 247 -3.41 -33.03 -0.08
C LEU A 247 -2.48 -33.91 -0.93
N THR A 248 -1.16 -33.71 -0.85
CA THR A 248 -0.14 -34.40 -1.66
C THR A 248 0.61 -35.49 -0.89
N GLY A 249 0.16 -35.87 0.31
CA GLY A 249 0.78 -36.89 1.16
C GLY A 249 2.23 -36.59 1.56
N SER A 250 2.66 -35.34 1.42
CA SER A 250 4.07 -34.91 1.51
C SER A 250 4.33 -34.09 2.77
N SER A 251 5.60 -33.87 3.15
CA SER A 251 5.90 -32.95 4.26
C SER A 251 5.82 -31.48 3.80
N ALA A 252 5.37 -30.57 4.67
CA ALA A 252 5.32 -29.14 4.37
C ALA A 252 6.71 -28.54 4.03
N ALA A 253 7.78 -29.07 4.62
CA ALA A 253 9.16 -28.71 4.28
C ALA A 253 9.57 -29.21 2.89
N THR A 254 9.11 -30.40 2.48
CA THR A 254 9.31 -30.93 1.12
C THR A 254 8.60 -30.06 0.09
N VAL A 255 7.35 -29.69 0.34
CA VAL A 255 6.56 -28.80 -0.52
C VAL A 255 7.24 -27.43 -0.65
N GLN A 256 7.63 -26.81 0.47
CA GLN A 256 8.33 -25.52 0.45
C GLN A 256 9.66 -25.58 -0.31
N ARG A 257 10.45 -26.65 -0.14
CA ARG A 257 11.72 -26.84 -0.86
C ARG A 257 11.52 -27.08 -2.36
N ARG A 258 10.50 -27.86 -2.77
CA ARG A 258 10.14 -28.02 -4.19
C ARG A 258 9.72 -26.67 -4.79
N LEU A 259 8.79 -25.95 -4.16
CA LEU A 259 8.34 -24.63 -4.62
C LEU A 259 9.49 -23.62 -4.74
N GLN A 260 10.46 -23.62 -3.82
CA GLN A 260 11.65 -22.77 -3.93
C GLN A 260 12.53 -23.13 -5.13
N GLY A 261 12.79 -24.42 -5.36
CA GLY A 261 13.55 -24.88 -6.53
C GLY A 261 12.84 -24.59 -7.85
N LEU A 262 11.50 -24.68 -7.89
CA LEU A 262 10.70 -24.31 -9.06
C LEU A 262 10.75 -22.80 -9.35
N ARG A 263 10.68 -21.94 -8.31
CA ARG A 263 10.90 -20.48 -8.47
C ARG A 263 12.28 -20.16 -9.06
N GLN A 264 13.33 -20.84 -8.59
CA GLN A 264 14.68 -20.65 -9.13
C GLN A 264 14.78 -21.08 -10.60
N ARG A 265 14.22 -22.24 -10.98
CA ARG A 265 14.14 -22.69 -12.38
C ARG A 265 13.36 -21.70 -13.28
N LEU A 266 12.25 -21.16 -12.76
CA LEU A 266 11.45 -20.12 -13.44
C LEU A 266 12.26 -18.84 -13.65
N GLN A 267 12.97 -18.37 -12.63
CA GLN A 267 13.83 -17.17 -12.72
C GLN A 267 14.97 -17.36 -13.73
N THR A 268 15.63 -18.52 -13.75
CA THR A 268 16.66 -18.82 -14.76
C THR A 268 16.07 -18.85 -16.17
N ALA A 269 14.94 -19.53 -16.39
CA ALA A 269 14.31 -19.59 -17.71
C ALA A 269 13.81 -18.23 -18.25
N LEU A 270 13.41 -17.31 -17.35
CA LEU A 270 13.05 -15.93 -17.72
C LEU A 270 14.29 -15.09 -18.04
N ALA A 271 15.36 -15.22 -17.27
CA ALA A 271 16.64 -14.54 -17.53
C ALA A 271 17.30 -15.02 -18.83
N ASP A 272 17.25 -16.33 -19.13
CA ASP A 272 17.76 -16.92 -20.37
C ASP A 272 17.01 -16.40 -21.62
N MET A 273 15.76 -15.93 -21.48
CA MET A 273 15.00 -15.25 -22.54
C MET A 273 15.13 -13.71 -22.51
N GLY A 274 16.05 -13.16 -21.72
CA GLY A 274 16.32 -11.72 -21.66
C GLY A 274 15.26 -10.90 -20.91
N MET A 275 14.41 -11.53 -20.10
CA MET A 275 13.45 -10.83 -19.24
C MET A 275 14.05 -10.62 -17.83
N THR A 276 15.06 -9.76 -17.74
CA THR A 276 15.68 -9.35 -16.47
C THR A 276 14.80 -8.36 -15.72
N ASP A 277 14.63 -8.59 -14.42
CA ASP A 277 13.95 -7.68 -13.49
C ASP A 277 14.97 -6.66 -12.97
N ASP A 278 15.37 -5.71 -13.84
CA ASP A 278 16.40 -4.70 -13.58
C ASP A 278 15.89 -3.57 -12.65
N GLY A 279 15.40 -3.97 -11.46
CA GLY A 279 15.13 -3.13 -10.30
C GLY A 279 16.23 -3.30 -9.26
N GLU A 280 17.40 -2.71 -9.49
CA GLU A 280 18.58 -2.90 -8.63
C GLU A 280 18.32 -2.57 -7.15
N ALA A 281 18.69 -3.50 -6.27
CA ALA A 281 18.90 -3.28 -4.85
C ALA A 281 20.31 -3.76 -4.45
N THR A 282 21.32 -3.20 -5.11
CA THR A 282 22.76 -3.43 -4.87
C THR A 282 23.18 -2.86 -3.51
N VAL A 283 22.92 -3.61 -2.44
CA VAL A 283 23.46 -3.32 -1.10
C VAL A 283 24.90 -3.82 -1.01
N GLU A 284 25.84 -2.97 -1.42
CA GLU A 284 27.24 -3.13 -1.03
C GLU A 284 27.37 -2.98 0.49
N ASN A 285 27.74 -4.06 1.18
CA ASN A 285 28.21 -4.02 2.57
C ASN A 285 29.66 -4.54 2.58
N GLY A 286 30.61 -3.64 2.84
CA GLY A 286 32.00 -3.81 2.43
C GLY A 286 33.08 -3.24 3.35
N GLN A 287 32.79 -2.98 4.63
CA GLN A 287 33.79 -2.95 5.71
C GLN A 287 33.13 -3.00 7.10
#